data_AF-A0A820LW72-F1
#
_entry.id   AF-A0A820LW72-F1
#
_cell.length_a   1.000
_cell.length_b   1.000
_cell.length_c   1.000
_cell.angle_alpha   90.00
_cell.angle_beta   90.00
_cell.angle_gamma   90.00
#
_symmetry.space_group_name_H-M   'P 1'
#
loop_
_entity.id
_entity.type
_entity.pdbx_description
1 polymer ?
#
loop_
_entity_poly.entity_id
_entity_poly.type
_entity_poly.pdbx_seq_one_letter_code
_entity_poly.pdbx_strand_id
1 'polypeptide(L)'
;VIHTAQSVDPSCSGKYNTNPILRDEPTFVSSVPNGKRFVVGSGYDKINIVHLYGGTPYDMGLALGKLMGKELQELLPEYNAYLEKTIEDALKKVPPFIAKWIADLGLPGALDLTYEITRFYTPPWFDEELRGLAAGAGVAYEVVRRMNLIPELIKASCTVLGAWGESSVASTLLHL
;
A
#
# COMPACT_ATOMS: atom_id res chain seq x y z
N VAL A 1 -24.18 11.27 23.49
CA VAL A 1 -24.49 10.18 24.44
C VAL A 1 -23.62 9.01 24.06
N ILE A 2 -22.59 8.69 24.83
CA ILE A 2 -21.72 7.53 24.60
C ILE A 2 -22.50 6.33 25.11
N HIS A 3 -23.15 5.59 24.22
CA HIS A 3 -23.73 4.30 24.59
C HIS A 3 -22.61 3.28 24.71
N THR A 4 -22.44 2.74 25.91
CA THR A 4 -21.63 1.56 26.19
C THR A 4 -22.24 0.37 25.46
N ALA A 5 -21.86 0.17 24.19
CA ALA A 5 -22.06 -1.11 23.54
C ALA A 5 -20.98 -2.03 24.08
N GLN A 6 -21.29 -2.80 25.11
CA GLN A 6 -20.54 -3.97 25.52
C GLN A 6 -20.88 -5.10 24.55
N SER A 7 -19.92 -5.94 24.18
CA SER A 7 -20.19 -7.03 23.23
C SER A 7 -21.14 -7.97 23.94
N VAL A 8 -22.35 -8.12 23.40
CA VAL A 8 -23.39 -8.96 24.01
C VAL A 8 -22.98 -10.45 23.99
N ASP A 9 -21.96 -10.80 23.20
CA ASP A 9 -21.34 -12.11 23.16
C ASP A 9 -20.19 -12.22 24.19
N PRO A 10 -20.37 -12.99 25.28
CA PRO A 10 -19.34 -13.21 26.29
C PRO A 10 -18.17 -14.08 25.79
N SER A 11 -18.27 -14.67 24.59
CA SER A 11 -17.18 -15.43 23.96
C SER A 11 -16.26 -14.58 23.08
N CYS A 12 -16.63 -13.32 22.81
CA CYS A 12 -15.80 -12.41 22.03
C CYS A 12 -14.60 -11.93 22.85
N SER A 13 -13.39 -12.38 22.46
CA SER A 13 -12.12 -11.95 23.08
C SER A 13 -11.57 -10.64 22.48
N GLY A 14 -12.27 -10.05 21.52
CA GLY A 14 -11.88 -8.80 20.87
C GLY A 14 -11.88 -7.63 21.85
N LYS A 15 -10.93 -6.70 21.69
CA LYS A 15 -10.90 -5.44 22.43
C LYS A 15 -11.58 -4.35 21.61
N TYR A 16 -12.33 -3.48 22.27
CA TYR A 16 -12.88 -2.30 21.62
C TYR A 16 -11.76 -1.42 21.07
N ASN A 17 -11.89 -1.03 19.80
CA ASN A 17 -11.05 0.00 19.25
C ASN A 17 -11.43 1.33 19.90
N THR A 18 -10.52 1.88 20.70
CA THR A 18 -10.69 3.17 21.39
C THR A 18 -9.85 4.27 20.73
N ASN A 19 -9.22 3.99 19.59
CA ASN A 19 -8.47 4.98 18.84
C ASN A 19 -9.42 6.12 18.42
N PRO A 20 -9.02 7.39 18.62
CA PRO A 20 -9.84 8.52 18.25
C PRO A 20 -10.02 8.57 16.72
N ILE A 21 -11.20 9.01 16.28
CA ILE A 21 -11.37 9.41 14.88
C ILE A 21 -10.56 10.69 14.67
N LEU A 22 -9.60 10.66 13.74
CA LEU A 22 -8.85 11.84 13.35
C LEU A 22 -9.81 12.84 12.67
N ARG A 23 -9.97 14.01 13.29
CA ARG A 23 -10.81 15.12 12.79
C ARG A 23 -10.02 16.41 12.57
N ASP A 24 -8.71 16.35 12.78
CA ASP A 24 -7.84 17.52 12.62
C ASP A 24 -7.79 17.96 11.16
N GLU A 25 -7.75 19.27 10.94
CA GLU A 25 -7.53 19.81 9.60
C GLU A 25 -6.11 19.44 9.12
N PRO A 26 -5.96 18.97 7.87
CA PRO A 26 -4.64 18.65 7.32
C PRO A 26 -3.70 19.86 7.33
N THR A 27 -2.51 19.68 7.89
CA THR A 27 -1.46 20.70 7.91
C THR A 27 -0.63 20.62 6.64
N PHE A 28 -0.45 21.74 5.93
CA PHE A 28 0.39 21.80 4.74
C PHE A 28 1.86 21.48 5.06
N VAL A 29 2.51 20.69 4.21
CA VAL A 29 3.92 20.30 4.35
C VAL A 29 4.74 20.88 3.19
N SER A 30 4.35 20.59 1.95
CA SER A 30 5.12 20.99 0.76
C SER A 30 4.27 20.98 -0.51
N SER A 31 4.78 21.61 -1.57
CA SER A 31 4.16 21.62 -2.90
C SER A 31 5.21 21.57 -3.99
N VAL A 32 4.84 20.95 -5.10
CA VAL A 32 5.59 20.89 -6.36
C VAL A 32 4.62 21.16 -7.51
N PRO A 33 5.08 21.38 -8.75
CA PRO A 33 4.17 21.34 -9.90
C PRO A 33 3.34 20.06 -9.86
N ASN A 34 2.04 20.18 -10.09
CA ASN A 34 1.08 19.06 -10.10
C ASN A 34 0.87 18.32 -8.77
N GLY A 35 1.34 18.86 -7.63
CA GLY A 35 1.15 18.17 -6.36
C GLY A 35 1.25 19.02 -5.09
N LYS A 36 0.53 18.62 -4.04
CA LYS A 36 0.63 19.16 -2.68
C LYS A 36 0.64 18.03 -1.66
N ARG A 37 1.43 18.18 -0.60
CA ARG A 37 1.49 17.27 0.54
C ARG A 37 1.00 17.96 1.80
N PHE A 38 0.15 17.26 2.53
CA PHE A 38 -0.35 17.62 3.83
C PHE A 38 -0.13 16.45 4.81
N VAL A 39 -0.29 16.72 6.09
CA VAL A 39 -0.24 15.72 7.16
C VAL A 39 -1.43 15.91 8.10
N VAL A 40 -2.01 14.80 8.56
CA VAL A 40 -3.02 14.78 9.63
C VAL A 40 -2.63 13.74 10.68
N GLY A 41 -3.07 13.93 11.92
CA GLY A 41 -2.78 13.03 13.04
C GLY A 41 -1.36 13.17 13.60
N SER A 42 -1.00 12.27 14.50
CA SER A 42 0.29 12.31 15.22
C SER A 42 0.77 10.92 15.63
N GLY A 43 2.04 10.79 15.98
CA GLY A 43 2.63 9.50 16.39
C GLY A 43 2.52 8.43 15.29
N TYR A 44 2.06 7.25 15.67
CA TYR A 44 1.80 6.13 14.75
C TYR A 44 0.61 6.38 13.81
N ASP A 45 -0.30 7.29 14.17
CA ASP A 45 -1.50 7.63 13.38
C ASP A 45 -1.28 8.89 12.53
N LYS A 46 -0.02 9.20 12.20
CA LYS A 46 0.33 10.30 11.30
C LYS A 46 0.15 9.86 9.85
N ILE A 47 -0.76 10.50 9.13
CA ILE A 47 -1.13 10.15 7.75
C ILE A 47 -0.67 11.26 6.81
N ASN A 48 0.02 10.90 5.72
CA ASN A 48 0.33 11.81 4.63
C ASN A 48 -0.84 11.88 3.67
N ILE A 49 -1.32 13.08 3.36
CA ILE A 49 -2.33 13.32 2.33
C ILE A 49 -1.62 13.98 1.15
N VAL A 50 -1.52 13.26 0.04
CA VAL A 50 -0.89 13.76 -1.19
C VAL A 50 -1.98 14.00 -2.23
N HIS A 51 -2.15 15.26 -2.64
CA HIS A 51 -3.07 15.64 -3.69
C HIS A 51 -2.29 15.88 -4.97
N LEU A 52 -2.48 15.00 -5.95
CA LEU A 52 -1.90 15.08 -7.29
C LEU A 52 -2.95 15.60 -8.27
N TYR A 53 -2.58 16.52 -9.16
CA TYR A 53 -3.55 17.18 -10.06
C TYR A 53 -2.94 17.67 -11.37
N GLY A 54 -3.76 17.65 -12.42
CA GLY A 54 -3.37 18.07 -13.76
C GLY A 54 -2.27 17.21 -14.38
N GLY A 55 -1.87 17.55 -15.61
CA GLY A 55 -0.79 16.86 -16.32
C GLY A 55 -1.16 15.44 -16.78
N THR A 56 -0.13 14.70 -17.18
CA THR A 56 -0.18 13.28 -17.57
C THR A 56 -0.02 12.36 -16.34
N PRO A 57 -0.30 11.05 -16.46
CA PRO A 57 0.04 10.08 -15.42
C PRO A 57 1.51 10.16 -14.98
N TYR A 58 2.43 10.37 -15.93
CA TYR A 58 3.84 10.60 -15.62
C TYR A 58 4.07 11.85 -14.76
N ASP A 59 3.40 12.97 -15.07
CA ASP A 59 3.55 14.21 -14.28
C ASP A 59 3.03 14.04 -12.86
N MET A 60 1.91 13.32 -12.69
CA MET A 60 1.37 12.98 -11.37
C MET A 60 2.33 12.08 -10.59
N GLY A 61 2.89 11.05 -11.24
CA GLY A 61 3.94 10.22 -10.67
C GLY A 61 5.16 11.04 -10.24
N LEU A 62 5.63 11.94 -11.12
CA LEU A 62 6.78 12.80 -10.85
C LEU A 62 6.54 13.71 -9.63
N ALA A 63 5.32 14.26 -9.51
CA ALA A 63 4.92 15.03 -8.35
C ALA A 63 4.90 14.17 -7.08
N LEU A 64 4.33 12.96 -7.13
CA LEU A 64 4.33 12.02 -6.00
C LEU A 64 5.76 11.68 -5.56
N GLY A 65 6.63 11.33 -6.51
CA GLY A 65 8.03 11.01 -6.23
C GLY A 65 8.80 12.17 -5.61
N LYS A 66 8.54 13.41 -6.02
CA LYS A 66 9.18 14.58 -5.40
C LYS A 66 8.64 14.86 -3.99
N LEU A 67 7.36 14.59 -3.73
CA LEU A 67 6.72 14.86 -2.43
C LEU A 67 7.00 13.77 -1.39
N MET A 68 7.17 12.52 -1.82
CA MET A 68 7.30 11.32 -0.97
C MET A 68 8.58 10.51 -1.22
N GLY A 69 9.52 11.05 -2.01
CA GLY A 69 10.71 10.31 -2.45
C GLY A 69 11.63 9.92 -1.31
N LYS A 70 11.73 10.77 -0.26
CA LYS A 70 12.52 10.45 0.93
C LYS A 70 11.96 9.22 1.65
N GLU A 71 10.65 9.19 1.88
CA GLU A 71 9.97 8.06 2.50
C GLU A 71 10.10 6.79 1.66
N LEU A 72 10.02 6.91 0.33
CA LEU A 72 10.22 5.77 -0.55
C LEU A 72 11.65 5.24 -0.47
N GLN A 73 12.66 6.12 -0.49
CA GLN A 73 14.07 5.71 -0.34
C GLN A 73 14.36 5.07 1.02
N GLU A 74 13.72 5.52 2.09
CA GLU A 74 13.83 4.93 3.43
C GLU A 74 13.10 3.57 3.50
N LEU A 75 11.95 3.43 2.85
CA LEU A 75 11.15 2.20 2.83
C LEU A 75 11.82 1.07 2.04
N LEU A 76 12.40 1.38 0.87
CA LEU A 76 12.84 0.35 -0.08
C LEU A 76 13.85 -0.67 0.49
N PRO A 77 14.90 -0.28 1.26
CA PRO A 77 15.81 -1.24 1.87
C PRO A 77 15.10 -2.18 2.86
N GLU A 78 14.23 -1.64 3.73
CA GLU A 78 13.49 -2.44 4.71
C GLU A 78 12.51 -3.40 4.03
N TYR A 79 11.84 -2.90 2.99
CA TYR A 79 10.92 -3.68 2.18
C TYR A 79 11.62 -4.85 1.48
N ASN A 80 12.77 -4.62 0.85
CA ASN A 80 13.53 -5.67 0.19
C ASN A 80 14.01 -6.73 1.18
N ALA A 81 14.52 -6.31 2.35
CA ALA A 81 14.94 -7.25 3.40
C ALA A 81 13.76 -8.11 3.92
N TYR A 82 12.57 -7.51 4.06
CA TYR A 82 11.36 -8.25 4.42
C TYR A 82 10.98 -9.29 3.36
N LEU A 83 11.06 -8.92 2.08
CA LEU A 83 10.73 -9.82 0.98
C LEU A 83 11.69 -11.00 0.86
N GLU A 84 12.99 -10.76 0.99
CA GLU A 84 14.02 -11.82 1.01
C GLU A 84 13.70 -12.86 2.08
N LYS A 85 13.44 -12.42 3.31
CA LYS A 85 13.08 -13.31 4.43
C LYS A 85 11.77 -14.07 4.17
N THR A 86 10.75 -13.38 3.65
CA THR A 86 9.44 -13.97 3.40
C THR A 86 9.52 -15.08 2.35
N ILE A 87 10.39 -14.93 1.36
CA ILE A 87 10.59 -15.92 0.31
C ILE A 87 11.37 -17.12 0.81
N GLU A 88 12.40 -16.94 1.63
CA GLU A 88 13.07 -18.07 2.28
C GLU A 88 12.10 -18.94 3.09
N ASP A 89 11.16 -18.32 3.80
CA ASP A 89 10.15 -19.03 4.58
C ASP A 89 9.03 -19.63 3.71
N ALA A 90 8.66 -18.98 2.61
CA ALA A 90 7.71 -19.51 1.65
C ALA A 90 8.30 -20.72 0.92
N LEU A 91 9.57 -20.68 0.53
CA LEU A 91 10.28 -21.73 -0.20
C LEU A 91 10.35 -23.06 0.55
N LYS A 92 10.42 -23.01 1.88
CA LYS A 92 10.36 -24.22 2.73
C LYS A 92 9.03 -24.98 2.62
N LYS A 93 7.98 -24.34 2.10
CA LYS A 93 6.60 -24.85 2.07
C LYS A 93 6.09 -25.18 0.65
N VAL A 94 6.87 -24.91 -0.40
CA VAL A 94 6.48 -25.21 -1.79
C VAL A 94 7.11 -26.50 -2.31
N PRO A 95 6.45 -27.19 -3.27
CA PRO A 95 7.00 -28.38 -3.92
C PRO A 95 8.36 -28.11 -4.60
N PRO A 96 9.27 -29.10 -4.66
CA PRO A 96 10.64 -28.91 -5.15
C PRO A 96 10.78 -28.31 -6.56
N PHE A 97 9.80 -28.53 -7.45
CA PHE A 97 9.84 -27.97 -8.81
C PHE A 97 9.61 -26.45 -8.82
N ILE A 98 8.80 -25.93 -7.90
CA ILE A 98 8.56 -24.48 -7.71
C ILE A 98 9.76 -23.87 -7.01
N ALA A 99 10.33 -24.57 -6.01
CA ALA A 99 11.54 -24.12 -5.34
C ALA A 99 12.73 -23.98 -6.32
N LYS A 100 12.87 -24.91 -7.27
CA LYS A 100 13.86 -24.81 -8.35
C LYS A 100 13.61 -23.60 -9.26
N TRP A 101 12.37 -23.37 -9.68
CA TRP A 101 12.00 -22.19 -10.47
C TRP A 101 12.34 -20.87 -9.78
N ILE A 102 12.09 -20.77 -8.47
CA ILE A 102 12.39 -19.57 -7.68
C ILE A 102 13.89 -19.45 -7.39
N ALA A 103 14.62 -20.55 -7.21
CA ALA A 103 16.08 -20.53 -7.12
C ALA A 103 16.75 -20.07 -8.43
N ASP A 104 16.15 -20.42 -9.57
CA ASP A 104 16.68 -20.09 -10.90
C ASP A 104 16.33 -18.64 -11.34
N LEU A 105 15.13 -18.12 -11.03
CA LEU A 105 14.68 -16.76 -11.40
C LEU A 105 14.85 -15.70 -10.29
N GLY A 106 14.83 -16.11 -9.02
CA GLY A 106 14.71 -15.22 -7.88
C GLY A 106 13.40 -14.44 -7.83
N LEU A 107 13.18 -13.68 -6.75
CA LEU A 107 12.04 -12.77 -6.63
C LEU A 107 11.97 -11.73 -7.76
N PRO A 108 13.10 -11.06 -8.13
CA PRO A 108 13.05 -10.06 -9.18
C PRO A 108 12.60 -10.64 -10.52
N GLY A 109 13.09 -11.85 -10.87
CA GLY A 109 12.69 -12.53 -12.10
C GLY A 109 11.23 -12.97 -12.09
N ALA A 110 10.72 -13.44 -10.94
CA ALA A 110 9.31 -13.80 -10.80
C ALA A 110 8.40 -12.57 -11.00
N LEU A 111 8.72 -11.43 -10.39
CA LEU A 111 7.95 -10.20 -10.56
C LEU A 111 8.05 -9.61 -11.96
N ASP A 112 9.20 -9.72 -12.61
CA ASP A 112 9.37 -9.30 -14.00
C ASP A 112 8.56 -10.19 -14.94
N LEU A 113 8.51 -11.50 -14.71
CA LEU A 113 7.64 -12.40 -15.46
C LEU A 113 6.17 -12.06 -15.23
N THR A 114 5.75 -11.82 -13.98
CA THR A 114 4.38 -11.37 -13.64
C THR A 114 4.03 -10.11 -14.40
N TYR A 115 4.93 -9.13 -14.49
CA TYR A 115 4.73 -7.94 -15.31
C TYR A 115 4.53 -8.29 -16.79
N GLU A 116 5.43 -9.08 -17.38
CA GLU A 116 5.35 -9.39 -18.82
C GLU A 116 4.09 -10.18 -19.22
N ILE A 117 3.56 -11.04 -18.34
CA ILE A 117 2.30 -11.75 -18.62
C ILE A 117 1.06 -10.87 -18.40
N THR A 118 1.11 -9.90 -17.49
CA THR A 118 -0.05 -9.07 -17.12
C THR A 118 -0.09 -7.72 -17.84
N ARG A 119 1.02 -7.23 -18.39
CA ARG A 119 1.12 -5.90 -19.02
C ARG A 119 0.13 -5.67 -20.16
N PHE A 120 -0.28 -6.72 -20.88
CA PHE A 120 -1.27 -6.59 -21.95
C PHE A 120 -2.65 -6.20 -21.41
N TYR A 121 -2.96 -6.62 -20.19
CA TYR A 121 -4.21 -6.31 -19.48
C TYR A 121 -4.10 -5.11 -18.56
N THR A 122 -2.88 -4.65 -18.30
CA THR A 122 -2.60 -3.50 -17.46
C THR A 122 -2.53 -2.25 -18.33
N PRO A 123 -3.40 -1.26 -18.10
CA PRO A 123 -3.35 -0.05 -18.88
C PRO A 123 -2.00 0.70 -18.80
N PRO A 124 -1.48 1.24 -19.93
CA PRO A 124 -0.15 1.85 -19.98
C PRO A 124 0.08 3.02 -19.02
N TRP A 125 -0.97 3.73 -18.61
CA TRP A 125 -0.85 4.88 -17.72
C TRP A 125 -0.32 4.52 -16.33
N PHE A 126 -0.48 3.28 -15.87
CA PHE A 126 0.13 2.82 -14.62
C PHE A 126 1.65 2.80 -14.74
N ASP A 127 2.20 2.31 -15.85
CA ASP A 127 3.64 2.33 -16.08
C ASP A 127 4.18 3.76 -16.19
N GLU A 128 3.42 4.66 -16.82
CA GLU A 128 3.77 6.08 -16.91
C GLU A 128 3.85 6.72 -15.52
N GLU A 129 2.84 6.49 -14.67
CA GLU A 129 2.81 7.00 -13.30
C GLU A 129 3.97 6.44 -12.47
N LEU A 130 4.24 5.13 -12.53
CA LEU A 130 5.35 4.50 -11.80
C LEU A 130 6.73 4.99 -12.29
N ARG A 131 6.89 5.27 -13.59
CA ARG A 131 8.11 5.91 -14.13
C ARG A 131 8.27 7.33 -13.62
N GLY A 132 7.19 8.10 -13.56
CA GLY A 132 7.18 9.43 -12.96
C GLY A 132 7.61 9.37 -11.49
N LEU A 133 6.99 8.47 -10.72
CA LEU A 133 7.30 8.23 -9.31
C LEU A 133 8.79 7.91 -9.10
N ALA A 134 9.31 6.97 -9.87
CA ALA A 134 10.72 6.59 -9.82
C ALA A 134 11.65 7.77 -10.14
N ALA A 135 11.35 8.54 -11.19
CA ALA A 135 12.12 9.73 -11.56
C ALA A 135 12.08 10.82 -10.48
N GLY A 136 10.91 11.08 -9.90
CA GLY A 136 10.73 12.09 -8.85
C GLY A 136 11.41 11.70 -7.54
N ALA A 137 11.43 10.41 -7.23
CA ALA A 137 12.06 9.86 -6.04
C ALA A 137 13.54 9.51 -6.24
N GLY A 138 14.09 9.61 -7.45
CA GLY A 138 15.49 9.28 -7.73
C GLY A 138 15.83 7.80 -7.52
N VAL A 139 14.89 6.90 -7.81
CA VAL A 139 15.06 5.44 -7.69
C VAL A 139 14.87 4.76 -9.04
N ALA A 140 15.34 3.51 -9.18
CA ALA A 140 15.13 2.74 -10.40
C ALA A 140 13.65 2.37 -10.58
N TYR A 141 13.14 2.51 -11.81
CA TYR A 141 11.75 2.19 -12.17
C TYR A 141 11.38 0.75 -11.83
N GLU A 142 12.29 -0.18 -12.10
CA GLU A 142 12.10 -1.61 -11.89
C GLU A 142 11.83 -1.93 -10.42
N VAL A 143 12.46 -1.20 -9.49
CA VAL A 143 12.25 -1.38 -8.05
C VAL A 143 10.82 -0.96 -7.66
N VAL A 144 10.37 0.19 -8.16
CA VAL A 144 9.02 0.69 -7.90
C VAL A 144 7.95 -0.20 -8.53
N ARG A 145 8.17 -0.66 -9.77
CA ARG A 145 7.29 -1.61 -10.47
C ARG A 145 7.16 -2.92 -9.70
N ARG A 146 8.29 -3.53 -9.32
CA ARG A 146 8.32 -4.80 -8.59
C ARG A 146 7.59 -4.69 -7.25
N MET A 147 7.79 -3.61 -6.51
CA MET A 147 7.06 -3.35 -5.26
C MET A 147 5.53 -3.36 -5.45
N ASN A 148 5.04 -2.75 -6.52
CA ASN A 148 3.60 -2.70 -6.84
C ASN A 148 3.04 -4.04 -7.35
N LEU A 149 3.89 -4.99 -7.75
CA LEU A 149 3.48 -6.31 -8.24
C LEU A 149 3.55 -7.41 -7.17
N ILE A 150 4.08 -7.13 -5.99
CA ILE A 150 4.14 -8.11 -4.91
C ILE A 150 2.74 -8.65 -4.54
N PRO A 151 1.68 -7.83 -4.42
CA PRO A 151 0.33 -8.33 -4.17
C PRO A 151 -0.19 -9.33 -5.20
N GLU A 152 0.33 -9.31 -6.43
CA GLU A 152 -0.04 -10.29 -7.47
C GLU A 152 0.63 -11.67 -7.24
N LEU A 153 1.76 -11.70 -6.52
CA LEU A 153 2.51 -12.92 -6.24
C LEU A 153 2.13 -13.55 -4.89
N ILE A 154 1.67 -12.73 -3.93
CA ILE A 154 1.34 -13.18 -2.57
C ILE A 154 -0.15 -13.09 -2.29
N LYS A 155 -0.66 -13.97 -1.43
CA LYS A 155 -2.02 -13.84 -0.90
C LYS A 155 -1.99 -12.99 0.37
N ALA A 156 -2.34 -11.72 0.25
CA ALA A 156 -2.60 -10.87 1.41
C ALA A 156 -3.72 -11.49 2.27
N SER A 157 -3.57 -11.43 3.59
CA SER A 157 -4.61 -11.88 4.53
C SER A 157 -5.32 -10.65 5.08
N CYS A 158 -6.53 -10.41 4.59
CA CYS A 158 -7.38 -9.32 5.04
C CYS A 158 -8.70 -9.88 5.57
N THR A 159 -9.30 -9.21 6.55
CA THR A 159 -10.70 -9.40 6.92
C THR A 159 -11.39 -8.08 6.69
N VAL A 160 -12.54 -8.11 6.00
CA VAL A 160 -13.31 -6.92 5.64
C VAL A 160 -14.74 -7.15 6.10
N LEU A 161 -15.33 -6.18 6.80
CA LEU A 161 -16.71 -6.21 7.23
C LEU A 161 -17.43 -4.92 6.83
N GLY A 162 -18.52 -5.08 6.06
CA GLY A 162 -19.47 -4.02 5.76
C GLY A 162 -20.70 -4.17 6.64
N ALA A 163 -21.07 -3.12 7.38
CA ALA A 163 -22.29 -3.09 8.20
C ALA A 163 -23.09 -1.81 7.92
N TRP A 164 -24.41 -1.93 7.79
CA TRP A 164 -25.32 -0.79 7.55
C TRP A 164 -26.73 -1.11 8.08
N GLY A 165 -27.61 -0.11 8.06
CA GLY A 165 -28.99 -0.27 8.54
C GLY A 165 -29.00 -0.69 10.02
N GLU A 166 -29.83 -1.69 10.36
CA GLU A 166 -29.97 -2.20 11.73
C GLU A 166 -28.67 -2.79 12.30
N SER A 167 -27.69 -3.11 11.45
CA SER A 167 -26.37 -3.58 11.87
C SER A 167 -25.42 -2.45 12.32
N SER A 168 -25.88 -1.19 12.35
CA SER A 168 -25.08 -0.02 12.77
C SER A 168 -25.92 0.93 13.63
N VAL A 169 -25.32 1.53 14.66
CA VAL A 169 -26.04 2.41 15.61
C VAL A 169 -26.65 3.63 14.93
N ALA A 170 -25.99 4.17 13.90
CA ALA A 170 -26.44 5.35 13.17
C ALA A 170 -27.16 5.02 11.85
N SER A 171 -27.41 3.74 11.56
CA SER A 171 -27.90 3.26 10.26
C SER A 171 -27.01 3.64 9.05
N THR A 172 -25.80 4.12 9.31
CA THR A 172 -24.80 4.51 8.29
C THR A 172 -23.92 3.33 7.90
N LEU A 173 -23.40 3.33 6.67
CA LEU A 173 -22.41 2.35 6.24
C LEU A 173 -21.11 2.48 7.05
N LEU A 174 -20.70 1.38 7.66
CA LEU A 174 -19.37 1.15 8.22
C LEU A 174 -18.65 0.13 7.34
N HIS A 175 -17.40 0.44 7.00
CA HIS A 175 -16.48 -0.46 6.28
C HIS A 175 -15.24 -0.59 7.16
N LEU A 176 -15.03 -1.78 7.71
CA LEU A 176 -14.00 -2.12 8.69
C LEU A 176 -13.05 -3.17 8.12
#